data_AF-A0A2W4SQH2-F1
#
_entry.id   AF-A0A2W4SQH2-F1
#
_cell.length_a   1.000
_cell.length_b   1.000
_cell.length_c   1.000
_cell.angle_alpha   90.00
_cell.angle_beta   90.00
_cell.angle_gamma   90.00
#
_symmetry.space_group_name_H-M   'P 1'
#
loop_
_entity.id
_entity.type
_entity.pdbx_description
1 polymer ?
#
loop_
_entity_poly.entity_id
_entity_poly.type
_entity_poly.pdbx_seq_one_letter_code
_entity_poly.pdbx_strand_id
1 'polypeptide(L)'
;MLAACGGGGGSTGTGALSGSSGGGTGGAPAGNTTPASVFARPAAEALTTADVETIIARAVAEARVRNRPGVIAVVDRVGNVLAVFSMTGAPATALTRPGSGGNTDVQAVTVPAALGAISKALTGAYLSSGGNAFSTRTASMIVQQHFPPSANTIGLESGPLSGVQFSQLPCSDLNTRLGAGAPMIGPKRAPLGLAADPGGFPLYRNGVVVGGVGIMADGDYGFDPEVVDIDQDDEEAIAIAAGTGFEAPEAIRANRISVDGTTLRYADTDASALKSVPNSAPGYATINGSAGSLTPVAGFFAGSIVAGSAYGSEASGIRPAAGTAEFNHPDAWVLSDGAGNNRFPVRAGTDAAEAGAPLSAAEVRALLEDAFKIMARARAQIRRPLDSRAQVSISVVDTRGAALGLVRS
;
A
#
# COMPACT_ATOMS: atom_id res chain seq x y z
N MET A 1 -0.45 -18.79 9.04
CA MET A 1 -0.02 -17.40 8.78
C MET A 1 0.95 -16.85 9.83
N LEU A 2 0.76 -17.03 11.15
CA LEU A 2 1.76 -16.58 12.15
C LEU A 2 3.11 -17.33 12.09
N ALA A 3 3.12 -18.57 11.60
CA ALA A 3 4.31 -19.43 11.54
C ALA A 3 5.16 -19.27 10.26
N ALA A 4 4.76 -18.44 9.30
CA ALA A 4 5.45 -18.31 8.01
C ALA A 4 6.60 -17.29 8.03
N CYS A 5 6.93 -16.72 9.19
CA CYS A 5 8.01 -15.74 9.34
C CYS A 5 9.30 -16.45 9.79
N GLY A 6 9.84 -17.31 8.94
CA GLY A 6 11.04 -18.09 9.21
C GLY A 6 11.98 -18.13 8.01
N GLY A 7 12.61 -16.99 7.69
CA GLY A 7 13.70 -16.92 6.71
C GLY A 7 15.03 -16.77 7.44
N GLY A 8 15.68 -17.90 7.75
CA GLY A 8 17.04 -17.93 8.29
C GLY A 8 18.07 -17.75 7.19
N GLY A 9 18.59 -16.53 7.04
CA GLY A 9 19.74 -16.24 6.17
C GLY A 9 21.03 -16.28 6.97
N GLY A 10 21.69 -17.44 7.03
CA GLY A 10 23.08 -17.52 7.48
C GLY A 10 24.01 -17.06 6.36
N SER A 11 24.72 -15.96 6.56
CA SER A 11 25.85 -15.60 5.69
C SER A 11 27.17 -15.80 6.45
N THR A 12 27.95 -16.76 5.97
CA THR A 12 29.39 -16.87 6.26
C THR A 12 30.13 -16.20 5.10
N GLY A 13 30.85 -15.13 5.38
CA GLY A 13 31.65 -14.42 4.39
C GLY A 13 32.72 -13.56 5.05
N THR A 14 33.88 -14.15 5.30
CA THR A 14 35.13 -13.46 5.65
C THR A 14 35.64 -12.66 4.45
N GLY A 15 35.86 -11.37 4.63
CA GLY A 15 36.51 -10.51 3.62
C GLY A 15 36.94 -9.19 4.24
N ALA A 16 38.17 -9.16 4.77
CA ALA A 16 38.80 -7.94 5.25
C ALA A 16 39.15 -7.03 4.06
N LEU A 17 38.73 -5.76 4.11
CA LEU A 17 39.25 -4.71 3.25
C LEU A 17 39.68 -3.52 4.11
N SER A 18 41.00 -3.36 4.21
CA SER A 18 41.71 -2.20 4.74
C SER A 18 41.67 -1.07 3.73
N GLY A 19 41.18 0.10 4.12
CA GLY A 19 41.08 1.30 3.27
C GLY A 19 41.36 2.58 4.05
N SER A 20 42.61 3.04 3.93
CA SER A 20 43.24 4.31 4.29
C SER A 20 42.36 5.50 4.73
N SER A 21 42.71 6.05 5.90
CA SER A 21 42.29 7.33 6.46
C SER A 21 42.88 8.53 5.70
N GLY A 22 42.04 9.38 5.13
CA GLY A 22 42.39 10.71 4.63
C GLY A 22 41.70 11.79 5.45
N GLY A 23 42.46 12.50 6.30
CA GLY A 23 41.97 13.62 7.09
C GLY A 23 41.67 14.85 6.22
N GLY A 24 40.46 15.37 6.33
CA GLY A 24 40.02 16.64 5.76
C GLY A 24 39.44 17.52 6.86
N THR A 25 40.07 18.68 7.05
CA THR A 25 39.86 19.68 8.10
C THR A 25 38.43 20.20 8.24
N GLY A 26 38.01 20.38 9.49
CA GLY A 26 36.68 20.84 9.89
C GLY A 26 36.27 22.20 9.32
N GLY A 27 35.12 22.21 8.65
CA GLY A 27 34.29 23.40 8.48
C GLY A 27 33.28 23.48 9.62
N ALA A 28 33.18 24.64 10.25
CA ALA A 28 32.21 24.95 11.30
C ALA A 28 30.76 24.65 10.84
N PRO A 29 29.83 24.28 11.74
CA PRO A 29 28.45 24.04 11.34
C PRO A 29 27.83 25.35 10.87
N ALA A 30 27.45 25.41 9.60
CA ALA A 30 26.58 26.45 9.07
C ALA A 30 25.30 26.49 9.91
N GLY A 31 24.87 27.71 10.28
CA GLY A 31 23.73 27.93 11.17
C GLY A 31 22.48 27.15 10.75
N ASN A 32 21.68 26.75 11.74
CA ASN A 32 20.42 26.02 11.60
C ASN A 32 19.35 26.83 10.84
N THR A 33 19.55 27.09 9.55
CA THR A 33 18.47 27.55 8.67
C THR A 33 17.63 26.33 8.34
N THR A 34 16.37 26.32 8.77
CA THR A 34 15.39 25.32 8.35
C THR A 34 15.33 25.28 6.81
N PRO A 35 15.48 24.10 6.18
CA PRO A 35 15.35 23.97 4.72
C PRO A 35 14.01 24.51 4.22
N ALA A 36 13.95 24.98 2.97
CA ALA A 36 12.68 25.36 2.35
C ALA A 36 11.82 24.13 2.04
N SER A 37 10.49 24.29 2.10
CA SER A 37 9.55 23.25 1.68
C SER A 37 9.59 23.08 0.16
N VAL A 38 9.62 21.82 -0.30
CA VAL A 38 9.65 21.43 -1.72
C VAL A 38 8.55 20.44 -2.09
N PHE A 39 7.74 20.00 -1.11
CA PHE A 39 6.62 19.08 -1.31
C PHE A 39 5.28 19.76 -1.01
N ALA A 40 4.30 19.52 -1.87
CA ALA A 40 2.92 19.91 -1.57
C ALA A 40 2.34 18.96 -0.53
N ARG A 41 1.83 19.52 0.58
CA ARG A 41 1.09 18.74 1.58
C ARG A 41 -0.29 18.36 1.02
N PRO A 42 -0.69 17.09 1.09
CA PRO A 42 -2.04 16.70 0.70
C PRO A 42 -3.10 17.43 1.55
N ALA A 43 -4.22 17.77 0.94
CA ALA A 43 -5.38 18.26 1.69
C ALA A 43 -5.89 17.15 2.64
N ALA A 44 -6.43 17.56 3.78
CA ALA A 44 -7.00 16.64 4.76
C ALA A 44 -8.37 16.15 4.27
N GLU A 45 -8.36 15.02 3.57
CA GLU A 45 -9.55 14.37 3.00
C GLU A 45 -9.73 12.98 3.60
N ALA A 46 -10.98 12.53 3.75
CA ALA A 46 -11.33 11.21 4.25
C ALA A 46 -12.69 10.74 3.70
N LEU A 47 -12.91 9.43 3.71
CA LEU A 47 -14.21 8.83 3.40
C LEU A 47 -15.14 8.96 4.62
N THR A 48 -16.35 9.47 4.40
CA THR A 48 -17.42 9.44 5.40
C THR A 48 -18.12 8.08 5.40
N THR A 49 -18.95 7.80 6.41
CA THR A 49 -19.77 6.57 6.42
C THR A 49 -20.71 6.51 5.22
N ALA A 50 -21.32 7.64 4.83
CA ALA A 50 -22.20 7.73 3.66
C ALA A 50 -21.45 7.43 2.35
N ASP A 51 -20.18 7.82 2.26
CA ASP A 51 -19.33 7.48 1.11
C ASP A 51 -19.10 5.98 1.03
N VAL A 52 -18.74 5.35 2.16
CA VAL A 52 -18.52 3.90 2.25
C VAL A 52 -19.79 3.12 1.89
N GLU A 53 -20.94 3.53 2.41
CA GLU A 53 -22.25 2.98 2.07
C GLU A 53 -22.56 3.07 0.57
N THR A 54 -22.25 4.21 -0.06
CA THR A 54 -22.45 4.43 -1.49
C THR A 54 -21.54 3.56 -2.34
N ILE A 55 -20.26 3.41 -1.95
CA ILE A 55 -19.29 2.54 -2.63
C ILE A 55 -19.79 1.08 -2.63
N ILE A 56 -20.26 0.59 -1.47
CA ILE A 56 -20.83 -0.76 -1.35
C ILE A 56 -22.08 -0.92 -2.21
N ALA A 57 -22.99 0.05 -2.15
CA ALA A 57 -24.24 0.01 -2.91
C ALA A 57 -24.01 -0.12 -4.42
N ARG A 58 -23.05 0.62 -4.96
CA ARG A 58 -22.66 0.58 -6.37
C ARG A 58 -22.04 -0.75 -6.76
N ALA A 59 -21.13 -1.26 -5.94
CA ALA A 59 -20.53 -2.58 -6.15
C ALA A 59 -21.62 -3.67 -6.19
N VAL A 60 -22.55 -3.66 -5.23
CA VAL A 60 -23.67 -4.61 -5.17
C VAL A 60 -24.59 -4.52 -6.38
N ALA A 61 -24.88 -3.31 -6.86
CA ALA A 61 -25.70 -3.10 -8.05
C ALA A 61 -25.06 -3.72 -9.30
N GLU A 62 -23.77 -3.47 -9.53
CA GLU A 62 -23.02 -4.02 -10.67
C GLU A 62 -22.86 -5.54 -10.58
N ALA A 63 -22.51 -6.04 -9.39
CA ALA A 63 -22.36 -7.47 -9.15
C ALA A 63 -23.66 -8.25 -9.40
N ARG A 64 -24.82 -7.68 -9.03
CA ARG A 64 -26.14 -8.29 -9.29
C ARG A 64 -26.45 -8.42 -10.77
N VAL A 65 -26.27 -7.35 -11.55
CA VAL A 65 -26.54 -7.41 -13.00
C VAL A 65 -25.57 -8.30 -13.76
N ARG A 66 -24.38 -8.55 -13.20
CA ARG A 66 -23.41 -9.53 -13.70
C ARG A 66 -23.71 -10.97 -13.29
N ASN A 67 -24.63 -11.20 -12.35
CA ASN A 67 -24.82 -12.48 -11.67
C ASN A 67 -23.53 -12.98 -11.00
N ARG A 68 -22.73 -12.05 -10.45
CA ARG A 68 -21.43 -12.34 -9.83
C ARG A 68 -21.36 -11.78 -8.41
N PRO A 69 -22.08 -12.38 -7.44
CA PRO A 69 -22.02 -11.94 -6.05
C PRO A 69 -20.59 -12.12 -5.49
N GLY A 70 -20.11 -11.13 -4.73
CA GLY A 70 -18.77 -11.12 -4.18
C GLY A 70 -18.68 -10.52 -2.79
N VAL A 71 -17.45 -10.52 -2.25
CA VAL A 71 -17.07 -9.81 -1.04
C VAL A 71 -16.45 -8.48 -1.42
N ILE A 72 -16.95 -7.40 -0.82
CA ILE A 72 -16.54 -6.02 -1.08
C ILE A 72 -15.83 -5.50 0.16
N ALA A 73 -14.60 -5.03 0.02
CA ALA A 73 -13.87 -4.36 1.09
C ALA A 73 -13.56 -2.91 0.73
N VAL A 74 -13.73 -2.00 1.69
CA VAL A 74 -13.37 -0.59 1.57
C VAL A 74 -12.40 -0.24 2.68
N VAL A 75 -11.29 0.41 2.33
CA VAL A 75 -10.25 0.85 3.29
C VAL A 75 -9.95 2.33 3.13
N ASP A 76 -9.49 2.98 4.20
CA ASP A 76 -8.95 4.35 4.11
C ASP A 76 -7.48 4.39 3.66
N ARG A 77 -6.92 5.60 3.54
CA ARG A 77 -5.56 5.82 3.05
C ARG A 77 -4.47 5.12 3.87
N VAL A 78 -4.70 4.89 5.17
CA VAL A 78 -3.73 4.26 6.08
C VAL A 78 -4.10 2.81 6.40
N GLY A 79 -5.07 2.27 5.65
CA GLY A 79 -5.44 0.87 5.63
C GLY A 79 -6.41 0.43 6.72
N ASN A 80 -7.10 1.36 7.38
CA ASN A 80 -8.21 0.99 8.24
C ASN A 80 -9.32 0.38 7.39
N VAL A 81 -9.81 -0.81 7.76
CA VAL A 81 -10.91 -1.44 7.05
C VAL A 81 -12.22 -0.80 7.51
N LEU A 82 -12.84 -0.03 6.62
CA LEU A 82 -14.03 0.76 6.89
C LEU A 82 -15.30 -0.07 6.76
N ALA A 83 -15.28 -1.05 5.86
CA ALA A 83 -16.35 -2.02 5.67
C ALA A 83 -15.85 -3.29 4.99
N VAL A 84 -16.48 -4.41 5.34
CA VAL A 84 -16.47 -5.65 4.57
C VAL A 84 -17.91 -6.11 4.42
N PHE A 85 -18.41 -6.17 3.19
CA PHE A 85 -19.77 -6.60 2.87
C PHE A 85 -19.72 -7.87 2.02
N SER A 86 -20.32 -8.95 2.51
CA SER A 86 -20.44 -10.21 1.75
C SER A 86 -21.84 -10.30 1.17
N MET A 87 -21.92 -10.36 -0.16
CA MET A 87 -23.20 -10.58 -0.84
C MET A 87 -23.72 -12.00 -0.59
N THR A 88 -25.05 -12.16 -0.55
CA THR A 88 -25.70 -13.47 -0.54
C THR A 88 -25.28 -14.25 -1.79
N GLY A 89 -24.76 -15.46 -1.59
CA GLY A 89 -24.27 -16.32 -2.68
C GLY A 89 -22.83 -16.04 -3.11
N ALA A 90 -22.12 -15.10 -2.50
CA ALA A 90 -20.69 -14.89 -2.75
C ALA A 90 -19.86 -16.09 -2.28
N PRO A 91 -18.76 -16.45 -2.97
CA PRO A 91 -17.82 -17.44 -2.46
C PRO A 91 -17.29 -17.06 -1.08
N ALA A 92 -17.35 -17.99 -0.12
CA ALA A 92 -16.82 -17.76 1.22
C ALA A 92 -15.28 -17.77 1.26
N THR A 93 -14.67 -18.44 0.29
CA THR A 93 -13.23 -18.66 0.19
C THR A 93 -12.71 -18.37 -1.21
N ALA A 94 -11.44 -18.02 -1.30
CA ALA A 94 -10.67 -17.99 -2.54
C ALA A 94 -9.49 -18.97 -2.43
N LEU A 95 -9.06 -19.50 -3.56
CA LEU A 95 -7.87 -20.34 -3.68
C LEU A 95 -6.72 -19.46 -4.18
N THR A 96 -5.60 -19.42 -3.47
CA THR A 96 -4.40 -18.81 -4.04
C THR A 96 -3.93 -19.63 -5.25
N ARG A 97 -3.73 -18.99 -6.39
CA ARG A 97 -3.50 -19.69 -7.66
C ARG A 97 -2.30 -20.64 -7.56
N PRO A 98 -2.43 -21.91 -7.98
CA PRO A 98 -1.33 -22.87 -8.01
C PRO A 98 -0.15 -22.39 -8.86
N GLY A 99 1.07 -22.78 -8.48
CA GLY A 99 2.27 -22.50 -9.27
C GLY A 99 2.38 -23.42 -10.49
N SER A 100 2.85 -22.88 -11.62
CA SER A 100 3.02 -23.65 -12.87
C SER A 100 4.07 -24.78 -12.76
N GLY A 101 5.05 -24.63 -11.86
CA GLY A 101 6.09 -25.63 -11.56
C GLY A 101 5.82 -26.47 -10.30
N GLY A 102 4.62 -26.42 -9.74
CA GLY A 102 4.27 -26.98 -8.43
C GLY A 102 4.00 -25.91 -7.38
N ASN A 103 3.50 -26.33 -6.22
CA ASN A 103 3.14 -25.43 -5.13
C ASN A 103 4.28 -25.34 -4.11
N THR A 104 4.63 -24.10 -3.76
CA THR A 104 5.55 -23.71 -2.70
C THR A 104 4.84 -22.75 -1.74
N ASP A 105 5.14 -22.83 -0.45
CA ASP A 105 4.58 -21.96 0.59
C ASP A 105 3.04 -21.80 0.57
N VAL A 106 2.57 -20.67 0.04
CA VAL A 106 1.15 -20.26 0.08
C VAL A 106 0.41 -20.48 -1.23
N GLN A 107 0.96 -21.18 -2.21
CA GLN A 107 0.23 -21.53 -3.44
C GLN A 107 -0.74 -22.71 -3.21
N ALA A 108 -1.90 -22.68 -3.88
CA ALA A 108 -3.00 -23.64 -3.71
C ALA A 108 -3.55 -23.72 -2.27
N VAL A 109 -3.49 -22.61 -1.54
CA VAL A 109 -4.03 -22.49 -0.18
C VAL A 109 -5.38 -21.81 -0.24
N THR A 110 -6.39 -22.44 0.34
CA THR A 110 -7.71 -21.84 0.52
C THR A 110 -7.68 -20.81 1.64
N VAL A 111 -8.10 -19.59 1.32
CA VAL A 111 -8.19 -18.46 2.26
C VAL A 111 -9.62 -17.90 2.27
N PRO A 112 -10.08 -17.26 3.36
CA PRO A 112 -11.36 -16.56 3.34
C PRO A 112 -11.37 -15.45 2.28
N ALA A 113 -12.42 -15.36 1.46
CA ALA A 113 -12.53 -14.39 0.37
C ALA A 113 -12.45 -12.93 0.87
N ALA A 114 -12.93 -12.68 2.09
CA ALA A 114 -12.81 -11.39 2.75
C ALA A 114 -11.35 -10.93 2.93
N LEU A 115 -10.40 -11.85 3.12
CA LEU A 115 -8.98 -11.50 3.21
C LEU A 115 -8.44 -11.05 1.86
N GLY A 116 -8.84 -11.74 0.77
CA GLY A 116 -8.53 -11.34 -0.61
C GLY A 116 -9.03 -9.93 -0.92
N ALA A 117 -10.32 -9.67 -0.65
CA ALA A 117 -10.93 -8.36 -0.86
C ALA A 117 -10.20 -7.23 -0.09
N ILE A 118 -9.86 -7.45 1.18
CA ILE A 118 -9.10 -6.47 1.98
C ILE A 118 -7.71 -6.23 1.38
N SER A 119 -6.98 -7.29 1.00
CA SER A 119 -5.65 -7.16 0.39
C SER A 119 -5.70 -6.41 -0.95
N LYS A 120 -6.72 -6.64 -1.78
CA LYS A 120 -6.96 -5.88 -3.01
C LYS A 120 -7.22 -4.39 -2.73
N ALA A 121 -8.08 -4.09 -1.76
CA ALA A 121 -8.39 -2.71 -1.37
C ALA A 121 -7.15 -1.95 -0.86
N LEU A 122 -6.36 -2.58 0.00
CA LEU A 122 -5.11 -2.02 0.52
C LEU A 122 -4.08 -1.76 -0.57
N THR A 123 -4.04 -2.60 -1.59
CA THR A 123 -3.12 -2.42 -2.72
C THR A 123 -3.44 -1.14 -3.49
N GLY A 124 -4.71 -0.91 -3.80
CA GLY A 124 -5.15 0.36 -4.38
C GLY A 124 -4.74 1.54 -3.50
N ALA A 125 -5.03 1.49 -2.21
CA ALA A 125 -4.73 2.58 -1.27
C ALA A 125 -3.23 2.88 -1.11
N TYR A 126 -2.37 1.86 -1.10
CA TYR A 126 -0.95 2.00 -0.75
C TYR A 126 -0.03 2.19 -1.94
N LEU A 127 -0.31 1.58 -3.10
CA LEU A 127 0.50 1.78 -4.31
C LEU A 127 0.16 3.09 -5.05
N SER A 128 -0.80 3.85 -4.53
CA SER A 128 -1.25 5.12 -5.10
C SER A 128 -0.82 6.34 -4.28
N SER A 129 -0.66 7.47 -4.97
CA SER A 129 -0.23 8.77 -4.43
C SER A 129 -0.83 9.93 -5.24
N GLY A 130 -0.52 11.17 -4.86
CA GLY A 130 -0.88 12.34 -5.67
C GLY A 130 -0.15 12.43 -7.03
N GLY A 131 0.86 11.58 -7.28
CA GLY A 131 1.61 11.57 -8.53
C GLY A 131 1.45 10.30 -9.37
N ASN A 132 0.83 9.25 -8.84
CA ASN A 132 0.60 7.98 -9.54
C ASN A 132 -0.61 7.26 -8.96
N ALA A 133 -1.40 6.60 -9.79
CA ALA A 133 -2.52 5.77 -9.36
C ALA A 133 -2.38 4.37 -9.96
N PHE A 134 -2.16 3.40 -9.07
CA PHE A 134 -1.92 1.98 -9.40
C PHE A 134 -3.05 1.14 -8.81
N SER A 135 -3.60 0.26 -9.64
CA SER A 135 -4.58 -0.76 -9.23
C SER A 135 -3.88 -2.08 -8.91
N THR A 136 -4.63 -3.09 -8.51
CA THR A 136 -4.10 -4.45 -8.41
C THR A 136 -3.71 -5.03 -9.78
N ARG A 137 -4.28 -4.55 -10.90
CA ARG A 137 -3.78 -4.92 -12.23
C ARG A 137 -2.42 -4.32 -12.54
N THR A 138 -2.18 -3.08 -12.11
CA THR A 138 -0.82 -2.52 -12.17
C THR A 138 0.14 -3.33 -11.32
N ALA A 139 -0.29 -3.71 -10.10
CA ALA A 139 0.49 -4.57 -9.22
C ALA A 139 0.78 -5.92 -9.88
N SER A 140 -0.21 -6.53 -10.57
CA SER A 140 -0.06 -7.76 -11.34
C SER A 140 1.16 -7.71 -12.25
N MET A 141 1.40 -6.58 -12.94
CA MET A 141 2.55 -6.45 -13.83
C MET A 141 3.89 -6.31 -13.11
N ILE A 142 3.96 -5.44 -12.11
CA ILE A 142 5.24 -4.94 -11.59
C ILE A 142 5.88 -5.86 -10.54
N VAL A 143 5.16 -6.88 -10.07
CA VAL A 143 5.64 -7.82 -9.04
C VAL A 143 6.10 -9.17 -9.60
N GLN A 144 6.05 -9.34 -10.91
CA GLN A 144 6.36 -10.62 -11.54
C GLN A 144 7.85 -10.87 -11.72
N GLN A 145 8.18 -12.14 -11.96
CA GLN A 145 9.56 -12.61 -12.16
C GLN A 145 10.16 -12.09 -13.46
N HIS A 146 9.33 -11.71 -14.44
CA HIS A 146 9.72 -11.13 -15.72
C HIS A 146 8.86 -9.88 -16.00
N PHE A 147 9.44 -8.91 -16.70
CA PHE A 147 8.77 -7.67 -17.08
C PHE A 147 9.08 -7.28 -18.52
N PRO A 148 8.08 -6.84 -19.30
CA PRO A 148 6.63 -6.97 -19.04
C PRO A 148 6.23 -8.44 -18.84
N PRO A 149 5.17 -8.80 -18.10
CA PRO A 149 4.83 -10.20 -17.94
C PRO A 149 4.25 -10.78 -19.23
N SER A 150 4.97 -11.69 -19.88
CA SER A 150 4.50 -12.35 -21.10
C SER A 150 5.32 -13.60 -21.39
N ALA A 151 4.72 -14.59 -22.05
CA ALA A 151 5.47 -15.75 -22.57
C ALA A 151 6.65 -15.33 -23.49
N ASN A 152 6.56 -14.16 -24.14
CA ASN A 152 7.59 -13.65 -25.06
C ASN A 152 8.77 -12.96 -24.36
N THR A 153 8.71 -12.81 -23.04
CA THR A 153 9.67 -12.02 -22.24
C THR A 153 10.40 -12.86 -21.19
N ILE A 154 10.24 -14.18 -21.24
CA ILE A 154 10.93 -15.09 -20.34
C ILE A 154 12.44 -14.91 -20.51
N GLY A 155 13.14 -14.66 -19.41
CA GLY A 155 14.58 -14.38 -19.38
C GLY A 155 14.95 -12.89 -19.38
N LEU A 156 13.96 -11.98 -19.52
CA LEU A 156 14.14 -10.56 -19.23
C LEU A 156 14.15 -10.30 -17.71
N GLU A 157 14.44 -9.05 -17.34
CA GLU A 157 14.45 -8.56 -15.96
C GLU A 157 13.12 -8.80 -15.23
N SER A 158 13.17 -8.84 -13.90
CA SER A 158 11.97 -8.91 -13.08
C SER A 158 11.22 -7.59 -13.05
N GLY A 159 9.93 -7.66 -12.71
CA GLY A 159 9.13 -6.49 -12.40
C GLY A 159 9.82 -5.60 -11.37
N PRO A 160 9.71 -4.25 -11.50
CA PRO A 160 10.48 -3.31 -10.70
C PRO A 160 10.16 -3.38 -9.20
N LEU A 161 9.04 -4.00 -8.82
CA LEU A 161 8.60 -4.22 -7.44
C LEU A 161 8.38 -5.71 -7.13
N SER A 162 9.12 -6.61 -7.77
CA SER A 162 9.11 -8.04 -7.43
C SER A 162 9.34 -8.25 -5.92
N GLY A 163 8.42 -8.98 -5.28
CA GLY A 163 8.44 -9.22 -3.82
C GLY A 163 7.79 -8.14 -2.95
N VAL A 164 7.31 -7.02 -3.50
CA VAL A 164 6.66 -5.96 -2.71
C VAL A 164 5.39 -6.45 -1.98
N GLN A 165 4.79 -7.55 -2.43
CA GLN A 165 3.66 -8.19 -1.75
C GLN A 165 3.95 -8.44 -0.26
N PHE A 166 5.21 -8.76 0.08
CA PHE A 166 5.63 -9.06 1.44
C PHE A 166 5.73 -7.83 2.35
N SER A 167 5.84 -6.61 1.78
CA SER A 167 6.05 -5.37 2.54
C SER A 167 4.92 -5.03 3.51
N GLN A 168 3.72 -5.57 3.27
CA GLN A 168 2.53 -5.33 4.07
C GLN A 168 2.07 -6.53 4.89
N LEU A 169 2.88 -7.59 4.97
CA LEU A 169 2.54 -8.73 5.81
C LEU A 169 2.43 -8.34 7.30
N PRO A 170 1.68 -9.10 8.10
CA PRO A 170 1.52 -8.86 9.54
C PRO A 170 2.80 -8.75 10.37
N CYS A 171 3.91 -9.30 9.87
CA CYS A 171 5.22 -9.28 10.50
C CYS A 171 6.08 -8.07 10.13
N SER A 172 5.61 -7.18 9.25
CA SER A 172 6.34 -5.98 8.83
C SER A 172 6.73 -5.09 10.02
N ASP A 173 7.95 -4.55 9.96
CA ASP A 173 8.57 -3.81 11.08
C ASP A 173 7.85 -2.50 11.42
N LEU A 174 7.20 -1.89 10.42
CA LEU A 174 6.61 -0.56 10.54
C LEU A 174 5.08 -0.57 10.72
N ASN A 175 4.43 -1.68 10.36
CA ASN A 175 2.99 -1.82 10.49
C ASN A 175 2.59 -2.06 11.95
N THR A 176 1.42 -1.54 12.35
CA THR A 176 0.90 -1.83 13.69
C THR A 176 0.57 -3.31 13.83
N ARG A 177 1.26 -4.02 14.73
CA ARG A 177 0.92 -5.39 15.10
C ARG A 177 -0.49 -5.45 15.71
N LEU A 178 -1.13 -6.60 15.61
CA LEU A 178 -2.45 -6.81 16.22
C LEU A 178 -2.38 -6.56 17.74
N GLY A 179 -3.23 -5.67 18.26
CA GLY A 179 -3.27 -5.33 19.68
C GLY A 179 -2.29 -4.24 20.14
N ALA A 180 -1.47 -3.69 19.25
CA ALA A 180 -0.59 -2.55 19.55
C ALA A 180 -1.21 -1.23 19.04
N GLY A 181 -1.40 -0.26 19.95
CA GLY A 181 -1.93 1.07 19.65
C GLY A 181 -3.46 1.12 19.50
N ALA A 182 -4.00 2.32 19.26
CA ALA A 182 -5.44 2.50 19.03
C ALA A 182 -5.88 1.85 17.69
N PRO A 183 -7.12 1.31 17.61
CA PRO A 183 -7.56 0.44 16.53
C PRO A 183 -7.48 1.07 15.12
N MET A 184 -7.49 2.41 15.02
CA MET A 184 -7.47 3.15 13.75
C MET A 184 -6.11 3.76 13.37
N ILE A 185 -5.06 3.54 14.18
CA ILE A 185 -3.74 4.11 13.93
C ILE A 185 -3.01 3.28 12.88
N GLY A 186 -2.70 3.88 11.72
CA GLY A 186 -1.98 3.22 10.64
C GLY A 186 -0.45 3.38 10.71
N PRO A 187 0.28 2.90 9.68
CA PRO A 187 -0.22 2.07 8.58
C PRO A 187 -0.66 0.69 9.08
N LYS A 188 -1.76 0.17 8.50
CA LYS A 188 -2.28 -1.17 8.76
C LYS A 188 -1.67 -2.22 7.85
N ARG A 189 -1.48 -3.41 8.40
CA ARG A 189 -1.07 -4.62 7.68
C ARG A 189 -2.15 -5.10 6.71
N ALA A 190 -1.74 -5.75 5.64
CA ALA A 190 -2.62 -6.52 4.76
C ALA A 190 -2.68 -7.99 5.18
N PRO A 191 -3.85 -8.65 5.12
CA PRO A 191 -3.98 -10.04 5.56
C PRO A 191 -3.20 -11.02 4.70
N LEU A 192 -3.09 -10.79 3.39
CA LEU A 192 -2.38 -11.63 2.42
C LEU A 192 -1.19 -10.91 1.76
N GLY A 193 -0.74 -9.78 2.33
CA GLY A 193 0.18 -8.87 1.64
C GLY A 193 -0.51 -8.01 0.58
N LEU A 194 0.27 -7.26 -0.20
CA LEU A 194 -0.29 -6.56 -1.36
C LEU A 194 -0.72 -7.57 -2.42
N ALA A 195 -1.90 -7.37 -2.98
CA ALA A 195 -2.50 -8.22 -3.99
C ALA A 195 -1.96 -7.87 -5.37
N ALA A 196 -1.68 -8.91 -6.15
CA ALA A 196 -1.43 -8.83 -7.58
C ALA A 196 -2.64 -9.33 -8.39
N ASP A 197 -3.71 -9.69 -7.67
CA ASP A 197 -4.95 -10.20 -8.21
C ASP A 197 -5.90 -9.01 -8.54
N PRO A 198 -6.29 -8.84 -9.81
CA PRO A 198 -7.15 -7.77 -10.31
C PRO A 198 -8.47 -7.56 -9.52
N GLY A 199 -9.09 -6.38 -9.62
CA GLY A 199 -10.30 -6.05 -8.84
C GLY A 199 -10.09 -5.15 -7.61
N GLY A 200 -8.90 -4.57 -7.45
CA GLY A 200 -8.61 -3.56 -6.42
C GLY A 200 -8.20 -2.21 -7.01
N PHE A 201 -8.88 -1.13 -6.60
CA PHE A 201 -8.67 0.22 -7.13
C PHE A 201 -8.50 1.27 -6.03
N PRO A 202 -7.67 2.30 -6.26
CA PRO A 202 -7.59 3.44 -5.34
C PRO A 202 -8.86 4.31 -5.42
N LEU A 203 -9.19 4.93 -4.29
CA LEU A 203 -10.28 5.90 -4.17
C LEU A 203 -9.70 7.29 -3.92
N TYR A 204 -10.16 8.28 -4.68
CA TYR A 204 -9.72 9.67 -4.62
C TYR A 204 -10.86 10.61 -4.30
N ARG A 205 -10.57 11.69 -3.59
CA ARG A 205 -11.46 12.83 -3.37
C ARG A 205 -10.68 14.09 -3.67
N ASN A 206 -11.18 14.95 -4.54
CA ASN A 206 -10.53 16.22 -4.90
C ASN A 206 -9.07 16.04 -5.33
N GLY A 207 -8.73 14.93 -6.01
CA GLY A 207 -7.37 14.59 -6.42
C GLY A 207 -6.45 14.03 -5.33
N VAL A 208 -6.93 13.89 -4.08
CA VAL A 208 -6.22 13.25 -2.96
C VAL A 208 -6.66 11.80 -2.82
N VAL A 209 -5.70 10.88 -2.69
CA VAL A 209 -6.02 9.47 -2.39
C VAL A 209 -6.55 9.35 -0.97
N VAL A 210 -7.78 8.85 -0.82
CA VAL A 210 -8.48 8.71 0.46
C VAL A 210 -8.66 7.26 0.91
N GLY A 211 -8.36 6.30 0.03
CA GLY A 211 -8.53 4.89 0.35
C GLY A 211 -8.43 3.96 -0.86
N GLY A 212 -9.06 2.81 -0.73
CA GLY A 212 -9.16 1.82 -1.79
C GLY A 212 -10.38 0.91 -1.63
N VAL A 213 -10.81 0.34 -2.75
CA VAL A 213 -11.86 -0.70 -2.81
C VAL A 213 -11.27 -1.97 -3.38
N GLY A 214 -11.71 -3.12 -2.90
CA GLY A 214 -11.28 -4.43 -3.37
C GLY A 214 -12.45 -5.39 -3.44
N ILE A 215 -12.53 -6.14 -4.53
CA ILE A 215 -13.60 -7.11 -4.81
C ILE A 215 -12.99 -8.50 -4.86
N MET A 216 -13.66 -9.46 -4.23
CA MET A 216 -13.34 -10.88 -4.36
C MET A 216 -14.64 -11.66 -4.60
N ALA A 217 -14.87 -12.10 -5.84
CA ALA A 217 -16.12 -12.65 -6.31
C ALA A 217 -15.95 -13.99 -7.05
N ASP A 218 -14.75 -14.30 -7.55
CA ASP A 218 -14.51 -15.46 -8.40
C ASP A 218 -13.95 -16.69 -7.71
N GLY A 219 -13.34 -16.51 -6.55
CA GLY A 219 -12.75 -17.58 -5.76
C GLY A 219 -11.34 -17.98 -6.19
N ASP A 220 -10.72 -17.24 -7.10
CA ASP A 220 -9.32 -17.39 -7.49
C ASP A 220 -8.53 -16.16 -7.04
N TYR A 221 -7.39 -16.36 -6.39
CA TYR A 221 -6.52 -15.28 -5.95
C TYR A 221 -5.17 -15.42 -6.63
N GLY A 222 -5.00 -14.78 -7.79
CA GLY A 222 -3.83 -14.94 -8.64
C GLY A 222 -3.54 -13.73 -9.52
N PHE A 223 -2.26 -13.54 -9.84
CA PHE A 223 -1.84 -12.51 -10.78
C PHE A 223 -2.01 -12.97 -12.23
N ASP A 224 -2.26 -12.02 -13.13
CA ASP A 224 -2.30 -12.21 -14.57
C ASP A 224 -0.88 -12.31 -15.17
N PRO A 225 -0.48 -13.46 -15.73
CA PRO A 225 0.87 -13.68 -16.26
C PRO A 225 1.10 -13.13 -17.68
N GLU A 226 0.09 -12.56 -18.34
CA GLU A 226 0.17 -12.15 -19.75
C GLU A 226 -0.32 -10.71 -19.95
N VAL A 227 0.55 -9.85 -20.45
CA VAL A 227 0.23 -8.42 -20.64
C VAL A 227 -0.39 -8.14 -22.01
N VAL A 228 -0.30 -9.08 -22.96
CA VAL A 228 -0.67 -8.81 -24.36
C VAL A 228 -2.15 -9.04 -24.67
N ASP A 229 -2.90 -9.71 -23.81
CA ASP A 229 -4.35 -9.88 -23.90
C ASP A 229 -5.10 -8.87 -23.00
N ILE A 230 -6.42 -8.82 -23.12
CA ILE A 230 -7.31 -7.96 -22.34
C ILE A 230 -8.30 -8.87 -21.63
N ASP A 231 -8.25 -8.89 -20.31
CA ASP A 231 -9.12 -9.73 -19.50
C ASP A 231 -10.53 -9.15 -19.39
N GLN A 232 -11.54 -10.01 -19.51
CA GLN A 232 -12.89 -9.68 -19.06
C GLN A 232 -13.06 -10.10 -17.60
N ASP A 233 -12.61 -9.24 -16.69
CA ASP A 233 -12.73 -9.47 -15.26
C ASP A 233 -13.96 -8.73 -14.67
N ASP A 234 -14.91 -9.51 -14.17
CA ASP A 234 -16.09 -8.98 -13.47
C ASP A 234 -15.72 -8.23 -12.19
N GLU A 235 -14.64 -8.62 -11.50
CA GLU A 235 -14.20 -7.99 -10.26
C GLU A 235 -13.68 -6.57 -10.51
N GLU A 236 -12.92 -6.37 -11.59
CA GLU A 236 -12.50 -5.04 -12.02
C GLU A 236 -13.70 -4.16 -12.35
N ALA A 237 -14.68 -4.68 -13.09
CA ALA A 237 -15.85 -3.90 -13.46
C ALA A 237 -16.71 -3.54 -12.22
N ILE A 238 -16.88 -4.47 -11.28
CA ILE A 238 -17.56 -4.22 -10.00
C ILE A 238 -16.81 -3.16 -9.19
N ALA A 239 -15.47 -3.22 -9.15
CA ALA A 239 -14.65 -2.25 -8.43
C ALA A 239 -14.69 -0.85 -9.08
N ILE A 240 -14.72 -0.76 -10.41
CA ILE A 240 -14.90 0.49 -11.15
C ILE A 240 -16.28 1.10 -10.87
N ALA A 241 -17.35 0.31 -10.87
CA ALA A 241 -18.67 0.78 -10.47
C ALA A 241 -18.66 1.32 -9.02
N ALA A 242 -18.02 0.60 -8.11
CA ALA A 242 -17.87 1.00 -6.71
C ALA A 242 -17.18 2.36 -6.57
N GLY A 243 -16.10 2.58 -7.33
CA GLY A 243 -15.28 3.78 -7.30
C GLY A 243 -15.82 4.98 -8.09
N THR A 244 -17.02 4.91 -8.67
CA THR A 244 -17.60 6.03 -9.42
C THR A 244 -17.73 7.29 -8.54
N GLY A 245 -17.28 8.45 -9.00
CA GLY A 245 -17.17 9.68 -8.21
C GLY A 245 -15.99 9.73 -7.23
N PHE A 246 -15.17 8.68 -7.20
CA PHE A 246 -13.92 8.59 -6.44
C PHE A 246 -12.73 8.18 -7.33
N GLU A 247 -12.80 8.47 -8.62
CA GLU A 247 -11.85 7.98 -9.58
C GLU A 247 -10.49 8.66 -9.42
N ALA A 248 -9.42 7.87 -9.64
CA ALA A 248 -8.10 8.44 -9.82
C ALA A 248 -8.07 9.46 -10.98
N PRO A 249 -7.41 10.62 -10.82
CA PRO A 249 -7.20 11.55 -11.92
C PRO A 249 -6.53 10.85 -13.10
N GLU A 250 -7.12 10.99 -14.29
CA GLU A 250 -6.68 10.29 -15.50
C GLU A 250 -5.20 10.54 -15.83
N ALA A 251 -4.73 11.75 -15.54
CA ALA A 251 -3.35 12.15 -15.79
C ALA A 251 -2.30 11.34 -15.00
N ILE A 252 -2.67 10.71 -13.89
CA ILE A 252 -1.74 9.97 -13.02
C ILE A 252 -1.99 8.46 -13.01
N ARG A 253 -2.97 7.96 -13.78
CA ARG A 253 -3.25 6.52 -13.87
C ARG A 253 -2.07 5.76 -14.49
N ALA A 254 -1.93 4.49 -14.12
CA ALA A 254 -0.83 3.63 -14.56
C ALA A 254 -0.62 3.62 -16.08
N ASN A 255 -1.70 3.67 -16.87
CA ASN A 255 -1.65 3.72 -18.35
C ASN A 255 -1.10 5.04 -18.92
N ARG A 256 -0.66 5.96 -18.07
CA ARG A 256 0.09 7.18 -18.42
C ARG A 256 1.54 7.14 -17.94
N ILE A 257 1.96 6.04 -17.33
CA ILE A 257 3.29 5.87 -16.73
C ILE A 257 3.97 4.70 -17.44
N SER A 258 5.21 4.93 -17.88
CA SER A 258 6.05 3.90 -18.47
C SER A 258 7.25 3.54 -17.59
N VAL A 259 7.60 2.26 -17.62
CA VAL A 259 8.80 1.69 -17.02
C VAL A 259 9.52 0.93 -18.13
N ASP A 260 10.78 1.25 -18.36
CA ASP A 260 11.62 0.64 -19.41
C ASP A 260 10.95 0.57 -20.78
N GLY A 261 10.27 1.67 -21.14
CA GLY A 261 9.54 1.80 -22.41
C GLY A 261 8.16 1.13 -22.45
N THR A 262 7.81 0.32 -21.45
CA THR A 262 6.50 -0.34 -21.34
C THR A 262 5.51 0.52 -20.56
N THR A 263 4.32 0.74 -21.12
CA THR A 263 3.24 1.42 -20.40
C THR A 263 2.53 0.45 -19.47
N LEU A 264 2.32 0.85 -18.21
CA LEU A 264 1.65 0.01 -17.21
C LEU A 264 0.13 -0.04 -17.45
N ARG A 265 -0.52 -1.14 -17.08
CA ARG A 265 -1.99 -1.26 -17.16
C ARG A 265 -2.62 -0.76 -15.87
N TYR A 266 -3.69 0.04 -16.02
CA TYR A 266 -4.51 0.49 -14.88
C TYR A 266 -5.73 -0.42 -14.67
N ALA A 267 -6.33 -0.87 -15.76
CA ALA A 267 -7.46 -1.79 -15.77
C ALA A 267 -7.59 -2.38 -17.17
N ASP A 268 -8.29 -3.51 -17.27
CA ASP A 268 -8.67 -4.12 -18.56
C ASP A 268 -10.09 -3.80 -18.98
N THR A 269 -10.79 -3.07 -18.11
CA THR A 269 -12.15 -2.62 -18.30
C THR A 269 -12.28 -1.15 -17.90
N ASP A 270 -13.37 -0.51 -18.30
CA ASP A 270 -13.65 0.88 -17.98
C ASP A 270 -15.15 1.12 -17.71
N ALA A 271 -15.51 2.38 -17.45
CA ALA A 271 -16.88 2.75 -17.10
C ALA A 271 -17.90 2.45 -18.23
N SER A 272 -17.47 2.30 -19.49
CA SER A 272 -18.36 1.96 -20.61
C SER A 272 -18.78 0.49 -20.60
N ALA A 273 -18.03 -0.37 -19.92
CA ALA A 273 -18.33 -1.79 -19.78
C ALA A 273 -19.27 -2.12 -18.60
N LEU A 274 -19.69 -1.10 -17.83
CA LEU A 274 -20.61 -1.28 -16.70
C LEU A 274 -22.01 -1.67 -17.18
N LYS A 275 -22.60 -2.66 -16.51
CA LYS A 275 -23.95 -3.18 -16.82
C LYS A 275 -25.03 -2.51 -15.97
N SER A 276 -24.66 -1.85 -14.88
CA SER A 276 -25.53 -1.04 -14.05
C SER A 276 -25.24 0.46 -14.25
N VAL A 277 -26.13 1.32 -13.74
CA VAL A 277 -25.91 2.76 -13.67
C VAL A 277 -25.52 3.11 -12.24
N PRO A 278 -24.23 3.40 -11.93
CA PRO A 278 -23.77 3.54 -10.54
C PRO A 278 -24.50 4.62 -9.74
N ASN A 279 -24.92 5.72 -10.38
CA ASN A 279 -25.66 6.79 -9.71
C ASN A 279 -27.13 6.44 -9.43
N SER A 280 -27.63 5.33 -9.97
CA SER A 280 -28.97 4.79 -9.72
C SER A 280 -28.92 3.55 -8.80
N ALA A 281 -27.79 3.29 -8.15
CA ALA A 281 -27.66 2.19 -7.21
C ALA A 281 -28.63 2.35 -6.04
N PRO A 282 -29.25 1.26 -5.56
CA PRO A 282 -30.16 1.31 -4.43
C PRO A 282 -29.41 1.72 -3.15
N GLY A 283 -30.04 2.50 -2.27
CA GLY A 283 -29.39 2.95 -1.03
C GLY A 283 -28.99 1.79 -0.11
N TYR A 284 -27.89 1.95 0.63
CA TYR A 284 -27.29 0.88 1.45
C TYR A 284 -28.28 0.19 2.40
N ALA A 285 -29.17 0.95 3.05
CA ALA A 285 -30.18 0.40 3.96
C ALA A 285 -31.11 -0.63 3.30
N THR A 286 -31.31 -0.54 1.97
CA THR A 286 -32.17 -1.48 1.23
C THR A 286 -31.46 -2.78 0.85
N ILE A 287 -30.12 -2.76 0.77
CA ILE A 287 -29.31 -3.93 0.41
C ILE A 287 -28.76 -4.68 1.63
N ASN A 288 -28.60 -4.00 2.77
CA ASN A 288 -28.14 -4.65 4.00
C ASN A 288 -29.22 -5.60 4.54
N GLY A 289 -28.87 -6.87 4.74
CA GLY A 289 -29.78 -7.95 5.13
C GLY A 289 -30.57 -8.57 3.96
N SER A 290 -30.64 -7.92 2.79
CA SER A 290 -31.38 -8.45 1.62
C SER A 290 -30.44 -8.94 0.50
N ALA A 291 -29.40 -8.18 0.20
CA ALA A 291 -28.38 -8.48 -0.80
C ALA A 291 -27.16 -9.21 -0.22
N GLY A 292 -27.03 -9.20 1.10
CA GLY A 292 -25.85 -9.60 1.83
C GLY A 292 -25.82 -8.91 3.19
N SER A 293 -24.68 -8.99 3.88
CA SER A 293 -24.50 -8.38 5.19
C SER A 293 -23.05 -7.92 5.40
N LEU A 294 -22.84 -7.05 6.40
CA LEU A 294 -21.49 -6.81 6.90
C LEU A 294 -20.93 -8.07 7.54
N THR A 295 -19.68 -8.37 7.21
CA THR A 295 -18.99 -9.57 7.68
C THR A 295 -17.81 -9.18 8.55
N PRO A 296 -17.84 -9.42 9.87
CA PRO A 296 -16.68 -9.15 10.71
C PRO A 296 -15.49 -10.01 10.28
N VAL A 297 -14.30 -9.41 10.28
CA VAL A 297 -13.04 -10.08 9.93
C VAL A 297 -12.09 -9.94 11.10
N ALA A 298 -11.80 -11.04 11.77
CA ALA A 298 -11.01 -11.06 13.00
C ALA A 298 -9.67 -10.32 12.82
N GLY A 299 -9.45 -9.29 13.65
CA GLY A 299 -8.24 -8.47 13.65
C GLY A 299 -8.16 -7.40 12.55
N PHE A 300 -9.18 -7.25 11.71
CA PHE A 300 -9.23 -6.25 10.62
C PHE A 300 -10.51 -5.40 10.65
N PHE A 301 -11.68 -6.00 10.85
CA PHE A 301 -12.97 -5.31 10.78
C PHE A 301 -13.96 -5.86 11.80
N ALA A 302 -14.60 -4.97 12.57
CA ALA A 302 -15.48 -5.34 13.67
C ALA A 302 -16.92 -5.69 13.26
N GLY A 303 -17.31 -5.46 11.99
CA GLY A 303 -18.67 -5.74 11.49
C GLY A 303 -19.61 -4.54 11.44
N SER A 304 -19.12 -3.32 11.68
CA SER A 304 -19.89 -2.06 11.58
C SER A 304 -19.17 -1.05 10.72
N ILE A 305 -19.87 -0.37 9.81
CA ILE A 305 -19.28 0.68 8.97
C ILE A 305 -18.70 1.79 9.85
N VAL A 306 -17.50 2.24 9.53
CA VAL A 306 -16.83 3.38 10.18
C VAL A 306 -16.33 4.39 9.14
N ALA A 307 -16.21 5.65 9.54
CA ALA A 307 -15.57 6.68 8.72
C ALA A 307 -14.04 6.46 8.68
N GLY A 308 -13.42 6.92 7.60
CA GLY A 308 -11.96 6.91 7.44
C GLY A 308 -11.26 8.02 8.25
N SER A 309 -9.96 7.85 8.45
CA SER A 309 -9.11 8.86 9.10
C SER A 309 -8.48 9.77 8.06
N ALA A 310 -8.51 11.09 8.30
CA ALA A 310 -7.84 12.06 7.44
C ALA A 310 -6.32 11.87 7.50
N TYR A 311 -5.70 11.66 6.33
CA TYR A 311 -4.25 11.47 6.22
C TYR A 311 -3.48 12.70 6.70
N GLY A 312 -2.41 12.50 7.47
CA GLY A 312 -1.62 13.60 8.05
C GLY A 312 -2.08 14.07 9.42
N SER A 313 -3.06 13.39 10.01
CA SER A 313 -3.48 13.60 11.40
C SER A 313 -2.90 12.54 12.34
N GLU A 314 -2.85 12.84 13.63
CA GLU A 314 -2.53 11.87 14.68
C GLU A 314 -3.42 10.62 14.58
N ALA A 315 -4.71 10.80 14.30
CA ALA A 315 -5.67 9.71 14.15
C ALA A 315 -5.34 8.76 12.98
N SER A 316 -4.66 9.24 11.94
CA SER A 316 -4.20 8.38 10.83
C SER A 316 -2.92 7.60 11.18
N GLY A 317 -2.24 7.95 12.27
CA GLY A 317 -0.92 7.39 12.62
C GLY A 317 0.22 7.92 11.75
N ILE A 318 -0.02 8.95 10.95
CA ILE A 318 1.01 9.61 10.13
C ILE A 318 0.77 11.11 10.20
N ARG A 319 1.80 11.89 10.54
CA ARG A 319 1.70 13.34 10.66
C ARG A 319 3.01 14.05 10.27
N PRO A 320 2.98 15.36 10.00
CA PRO A 320 4.19 16.17 9.95
C PRO A 320 5.02 16.03 11.24
N ALA A 321 6.34 16.09 11.11
CA ALA A 321 7.26 16.07 12.24
C ALA A 321 7.05 17.32 13.13
N ALA A 322 7.09 17.11 14.45
CA ALA A 322 6.88 18.14 15.46
C ALA A 322 8.20 18.88 15.75
N GLY A 323 8.51 19.85 14.90
CA GLY A 323 9.69 20.70 15.06
C GLY A 323 11.02 19.98 14.87
N THR A 324 12.11 20.67 15.21
CA THR A 324 13.49 20.24 14.93
C THR A 324 13.99 19.10 15.82
N ALA A 325 13.29 18.82 16.93
CA ALA A 325 13.64 17.71 17.83
C ALA A 325 13.39 16.34 17.18
N GLU A 326 12.32 16.24 16.39
CA GLU A 326 12.04 15.05 15.58
C GLU A 326 12.91 15.06 14.33
N PHE A 327 12.75 16.07 13.47
CA PHE A 327 13.55 16.23 12.24
C PHE A 327 13.67 17.70 11.83
N ASN A 328 14.87 18.13 11.44
CA ASN A 328 15.11 19.50 10.96
C ASN A 328 14.77 19.66 9.46
N HIS A 329 13.52 19.36 9.06
CA HIS A 329 13.02 19.60 7.70
C HIS A 329 11.50 19.87 7.72
N PRO A 330 11.00 20.93 7.05
CA PRO A 330 9.57 21.28 7.12
C PRO A 330 8.65 20.26 6.43
N ASP A 331 9.20 19.48 5.52
CA ASP A 331 8.48 18.40 4.82
C ASP A 331 8.71 17.03 5.43
N ALA A 332 9.35 16.93 6.60
CA ALA A 332 9.47 15.65 7.29
C ALA A 332 8.14 15.24 7.91
N TRP A 333 7.78 13.98 7.73
CA TRP A 333 6.63 13.30 8.33
C TRP A 333 7.12 12.09 9.12
N VAL A 334 6.38 11.74 10.15
CA VAL A 334 6.68 10.62 11.05
C VAL A 334 5.47 9.72 11.20
N LEU A 335 5.71 8.49 11.63
CA LEU A 335 4.65 7.60 12.09
C LEU A 335 4.32 7.96 13.55
N SER A 336 3.05 8.21 13.83
CA SER A 336 2.55 8.57 15.15
C SER A 336 1.81 7.42 15.82
N ASP A 337 1.87 7.38 17.15
CA ASP A 337 1.06 6.49 17.98
C ASP A 337 -0.38 6.99 18.20
N GLY A 338 -0.71 8.17 17.69
CA GLY A 338 -2.00 8.84 17.86
C GLY A 338 -2.12 9.67 19.15
N ALA A 339 -1.12 9.62 20.02
CA ALA A 339 -1.03 10.40 21.27
C ALA A 339 0.01 11.53 21.17
N GLY A 340 0.51 11.81 19.96
CA GLY A 340 1.49 12.84 19.70
C GLY A 340 2.93 12.36 19.67
N ASN A 341 3.21 11.07 19.94
CA ASN A 341 4.58 10.57 19.95
C ASN A 341 4.96 9.95 18.61
N ASN A 342 6.20 10.22 18.16
CA ASN A 342 6.81 9.48 17.07
C ASN A 342 7.03 8.00 17.49
N ARG A 343 6.51 7.06 16.70
CA ARG A 343 6.64 5.61 16.90
C ARG A 343 8.07 5.11 16.69
N PHE A 344 8.84 5.80 15.86
CA PHE A 344 10.21 5.42 15.49
C PHE A 344 11.14 6.64 15.65
N PRO A 345 11.31 7.14 16.89
CA PRO A 345 12.19 8.26 17.17
C PRO A 345 13.65 7.85 16.93
N VAL A 346 14.49 8.82 16.56
CA VAL A 346 15.92 8.58 16.35
C VAL A 346 16.58 8.11 17.66
N ARG A 347 17.28 6.98 17.60
CA ARG A 347 18.01 6.36 18.72
C ARG A 347 19.32 5.72 18.26
N ALA A 348 20.19 5.39 19.21
CA ALA A 348 21.42 4.63 18.95
C ALA A 348 21.11 3.14 18.70
N GLY A 349 22.05 2.46 18.04
CA GLY A 349 22.04 1.03 17.76
C GLY A 349 21.91 0.20 19.03
N THR A 350 21.24 -0.94 18.92
CA THR A 350 21.01 -1.85 20.05
C THR A 350 21.98 -3.03 20.07
N ASP A 351 22.82 -3.16 19.04
CA ASP A 351 23.68 -4.27 18.68
C ASP A 351 25.14 -4.13 19.14
N ALA A 352 25.36 -3.44 20.27
CA ALA A 352 26.70 -3.23 20.83
C ALA A 352 27.42 -4.53 21.23
N ALA A 353 26.71 -5.65 21.33
CA ALA A 353 27.32 -6.94 21.66
C ALA A 353 27.91 -7.65 20.42
N GLU A 354 27.41 -7.32 19.22
CA GLU A 354 27.80 -7.91 17.94
C GLU A 354 28.68 -6.96 17.13
N ALA A 355 28.41 -5.66 17.21
CA ALA A 355 29.14 -4.61 16.54
C ALA A 355 30.10 -3.91 17.51
N GLY A 356 31.40 -3.91 17.18
CA GLY A 356 32.42 -3.19 17.98
C GLY A 356 32.25 -1.66 18.00
N ALA A 357 31.43 -1.12 17.09
CA ALA A 357 31.06 0.30 17.01
C ALA A 357 29.62 0.43 16.49
N PRO A 358 28.59 0.29 17.35
CA PRO A 358 27.20 0.47 16.94
C PRO A 358 26.93 1.95 16.59
N LEU A 359 25.96 2.19 15.70
CA LEU A 359 25.58 3.55 15.30
C LEU A 359 25.11 4.38 16.51
N SER A 360 25.67 5.57 16.68
CA SER A 360 25.17 6.55 17.65
C SER A 360 23.87 7.21 17.18
N ALA A 361 23.08 7.74 18.12
CA ALA A 361 21.87 8.49 17.77
C ALA A 361 22.16 9.72 16.89
N ALA A 362 23.36 10.32 17.02
CA ALA A 362 23.79 11.44 16.19
C ALA A 362 24.07 10.99 14.75
N GLU A 363 24.73 9.86 14.55
CA GLU A 363 24.97 9.27 13.22
C GLU A 363 23.67 8.86 12.54
N VAL A 364 22.75 8.21 13.27
CA VAL A 364 21.43 7.86 12.72
C VAL A 364 20.66 9.10 12.28
N ARG A 365 20.68 10.18 13.08
CA ARG A 365 20.05 11.46 12.70
C ARG A 365 20.68 12.01 11.42
N ALA A 366 22.01 12.09 11.37
CA ALA A 366 22.73 12.63 10.21
C ALA A 366 22.41 11.82 8.94
N LEU A 367 22.42 10.48 9.02
CA LEU A 367 22.07 9.60 7.90
C LEU A 367 20.65 9.86 7.39
N LEU A 368 19.66 9.93 8.29
CA LEU A 368 18.27 10.15 7.91
C LEU A 368 18.07 11.55 7.30
N GLU A 369 18.66 12.60 7.87
CA GLU A 369 18.54 13.96 7.36
C GLU A 369 19.25 14.14 6.01
N ASP A 370 20.43 13.55 5.82
CA ASP A 370 21.15 13.61 4.55
C ASP A 370 20.48 12.77 3.46
N ALA A 371 19.97 11.59 3.80
CA ALA A 371 19.15 10.79 2.89
C ALA A 371 17.88 11.55 2.47
N PHE A 372 17.24 12.27 3.39
CA PHE A 372 16.08 13.11 3.09
C PHE A 372 16.44 14.24 2.11
N LYS A 373 17.58 14.92 2.31
CA LYS A 373 18.06 15.97 1.39
C LYS A 373 18.32 15.43 -0.02
N ILE A 374 18.88 14.22 -0.14
CA ILE A 374 19.10 13.56 -1.43
C ILE A 374 17.76 13.24 -2.09
N MET A 375 16.85 12.62 -1.34
CA MET A 375 15.50 12.27 -1.80
C MET A 375 14.72 13.51 -2.29
N ALA A 376 14.82 14.63 -1.59
CA ALA A 376 14.19 15.91 -1.96
C ALA A 376 14.71 16.48 -3.31
N ARG A 377 15.85 16.01 -3.81
CA ARG A 377 16.40 16.39 -5.12
C ARG A 377 16.14 15.34 -6.20
N ALA A 378 15.86 14.10 -5.80
CA ALA A 378 15.62 13.00 -6.72
C ALA A 378 14.28 13.17 -7.44
N ARG A 379 14.27 12.91 -8.76
CA ARG A 379 13.05 12.74 -9.55
C ARG A 379 12.48 11.34 -9.31
N ALA A 380 11.17 11.22 -9.20
CA ALA A 380 10.49 9.94 -9.32
C ALA A 380 10.22 9.56 -10.78
N GLN A 381 10.62 8.35 -11.17
CA GLN A 381 10.32 7.79 -12.49
C GLN A 381 8.81 7.63 -12.71
N ILE A 382 8.11 7.10 -11.69
CA ILE A 382 6.71 6.67 -11.79
C ILE A 382 5.70 7.77 -11.45
N ARG A 383 6.12 9.03 -11.25
CA ARG A 383 5.22 10.11 -10.87
C ARG A 383 5.01 11.11 -12.00
N ARG A 384 3.80 11.64 -12.06
CA ARG A 384 3.40 12.73 -12.95
C ARG A 384 2.96 13.96 -12.15
N PRO A 385 3.16 15.18 -12.67
CA PRO A 385 3.83 15.51 -13.93
C PRO A 385 5.31 15.10 -13.95
N LEU A 386 5.93 15.08 -15.14
CA LEU A 386 7.37 14.82 -15.28
C LEU A 386 8.15 15.75 -14.34
N ASP A 387 9.30 15.28 -13.86
CA ASP A 387 10.14 15.99 -12.87
C ASP A 387 9.54 16.12 -11.45
N SER A 388 8.40 15.46 -11.19
CA SER A 388 7.91 15.27 -9.82
C SER A 388 8.96 14.57 -8.95
N ARG A 389 9.11 15.05 -7.72
CA ARG A 389 10.09 14.55 -6.75
C ARG A 389 9.74 13.17 -6.21
N ALA A 390 10.76 12.41 -5.84
CA ALA A 390 10.61 11.19 -5.07
C ALA A 390 9.88 11.49 -3.75
N GLN A 391 8.93 10.63 -3.39
CA GLN A 391 8.32 10.63 -2.05
C GLN A 391 8.39 9.20 -1.53
N VAL A 392 9.17 9.00 -0.47
CA VAL A 392 9.49 7.68 0.08
C VAL A 392 9.54 7.74 1.61
N SER A 393 9.52 6.57 2.23
CA SER A 393 9.86 6.41 3.65
C SER A 393 11.30 5.90 3.74
N ILE A 394 12.10 6.51 4.61
CA ILE A 394 13.50 6.18 4.84
C ILE A 394 13.62 5.72 6.29
N SER A 395 14.18 4.53 6.48
CA SER A 395 14.39 3.93 7.80
C SER A 395 15.84 3.46 7.94
N VAL A 396 16.38 3.62 9.15
CA VAL A 396 17.66 3.01 9.53
C VAL A 396 17.38 1.89 10.51
N VAL A 397 17.97 0.72 10.28
CA VAL A 397 17.89 -0.46 11.14
C VAL A 397 19.29 -0.91 11.54
N ASP A 398 19.43 -1.51 12.72
CA ASP A 398 20.68 -2.16 13.14
C ASP A 398 20.77 -3.62 12.66
N THR A 399 21.87 -4.31 12.98
CA THR A 399 22.10 -5.69 12.55
C THR A 399 21.13 -6.71 13.15
N ARG A 400 20.39 -6.34 14.20
CA ARG A 400 19.30 -7.14 14.78
C ARG A 400 17.94 -6.83 14.15
N GLY A 401 17.90 -5.93 13.17
CA GLY A 401 16.66 -5.45 12.54
C GLY A 401 15.89 -4.44 13.40
N ALA A 402 16.49 -3.89 14.46
CA ALA A 402 15.82 -2.90 15.28
C ALA A 402 15.78 -1.54 14.54
N ALA A 403 14.60 -0.99 14.31
CA ALA A 403 14.45 0.35 13.75
C ALA A 403 15.08 1.40 14.67
N LEU A 404 16.06 2.16 14.16
CA LEU A 404 16.77 3.22 14.86
C LEU A 404 16.19 4.60 14.58
N GLY A 405 15.37 4.72 13.54
CA GLY A 405 14.65 5.93 13.19
C GLY A 405 13.96 5.80 11.84
N LEU A 406 12.91 6.58 11.62
CA LEU A 406 12.20 6.64 10.35
C LEU A 406 11.72 8.07 10.06
N VAL A 407 11.83 8.47 8.80
CA VAL A 407 11.33 9.73 8.25
C VAL A 407 10.66 9.51 6.91
N ARG A 408 9.67 10.34 6.59
CA ARG A 408 8.88 10.28 5.35
C ARG A 408 8.69 11.68 4.74
N SER A 409 8.50 11.75 3.41
CA SER A 409 7.98 12.94 2.69
C SER A 409 6.54 12.86 2.22
#